data_AF-A0A2C2TM66-F1
#
_entry.id   AF-A0A2C2TM66-F1
#
_cell.length_a   1.000
_cell.length_b   1.000
_cell.length_c   1.000
_cell.angle_alpha   90.00
_cell.angle_beta   90.00
_cell.angle_gamma   90.00
#
_symmetry.space_group_name_H-M   'P 1'
#
loop_
_entity.id
_entity.type
_entity.pdbx_description
1 polymer ?
#
loop_
_entity_poly.entity_id
_entity_poly.type
_entity_poly.pdbx_seq_one_letter_code
_entity_poly.pdbx_strand_id
1 'polypeptide(L)'
;MEPHKKNMKEQKKKELKGDIVIQKFPLRLTGEERRLVDTLRMEAANLWNDCLDLHWWLYDAYKVWTSASEKKQWYNATTHKLHSQTIQSIIELHEETCKRTRELRSKGEKQWRYPWKYKKFFSVKYKKAAIKLTGKKLRFSNGKQQSPLVIPQPKHIDFHTIKSAEIVWHKNQYWMHIAVEVPKQKQVQGKKEAGCDLGLIHAAVLSNGKIHLIVTGRELRSLQRYRNKRLKEFQKLISRKKPGSN
;
A
#
# COMPACT_ATOMS: atom_id res chain seq x y z
N MET A 1 46.04 10.91 14.02
CA MET A 1 44.92 10.87 13.05
C MET A 1 43.70 10.37 13.81
N GLU A 2 42.82 11.28 14.21
CA GLU A 2 41.62 10.94 14.97
C GLU A 2 40.58 10.23 14.10
N PRO A 3 39.83 9.26 14.65
CA PRO A 3 38.79 8.59 13.90
C PRO A 3 37.54 9.49 13.81
N HIS A 4 37.16 9.80 12.57
CA HIS A 4 35.93 10.49 12.20
C HIS A 4 34.69 9.83 12.83
N LYS A 5 34.16 10.41 13.91
CA LYS A 5 32.84 10.07 14.46
C LYS A 5 31.76 10.53 13.47
N LYS A 6 31.17 9.59 12.73
CA LYS A 6 29.93 9.84 11.96
C LYS A 6 28.78 10.06 12.95
N ASN A 7 28.34 11.32 13.06
CA ASN A 7 27.10 11.70 13.72
C ASN A 7 25.90 11.06 12.99
N MET A 8 25.49 9.86 13.42
CA MET A 8 24.17 9.32 13.09
C MET A 8 23.13 10.16 13.86
N LYS A 9 22.50 11.11 13.17
CA LYS A 9 21.31 11.77 13.68
C LYS A 9 20.24 10.71 13.92
N GLU A 10 20.00 10.37 15.18
CA GLU A 10 18.84 9.60 15.60
C GLU A 10 17.58 10.25 15.02
N GLN A 11 16.90 9.52 14.14
CA GLN A 11 15.57 9.90 13.71
C GLN A 11 14.65 9.79 14.93
N LYS A 12 14.36 10.93 15.57
CA LYS A 12 13.32 11.05 16.60
C LYS A 12 12.04 10.43 16.05
N LYS A 13 11.71 9.23 16.52
CA LYS A 13 10.47 8.52 16.20
C LYS A 13 9.33 9.35 16.80
N LYS A 14 8.67 10.15 15.97
CA LYS A 14 7.50 10.93 16.40
C LYS A 14 6.44 9.92 16.83
N GLU A 15 6.16 9.80 18.11
CA GLU A 15 5.12 8.89 18.62
C GLU A 15 3.80 9.24 17.93
N LEU A 16 3.23 8.25 17.25
CA LEU A 16 1.91 8.36 16.66
C LEU A 16 0.90 8.46 17.81
N LYS A 17 0.04 9.48 17.77
CA LYS A 17 -1.01 9.67 18.78
C LYS A 17 -2.13 8.62 18.61
N GLY A 18 -2.23 8.02 17.43
CA GLY A 18 -3.22 7.02 17.06
C GLY A 18 -2.66 5.80 16.31
N ASP A 19 -3.53 4.83 16.04
CA ASP A 19 -3.24 3.73 15.13
C ASP A 19 -3.43 4.18 13.67
N ILE A 20 -2.68 3.60 12.73
CA ILE A 20 -2.86 3.88 11.31
C ILE A 20 -3.75 2.79 10.70
N VAL A 21 -4.91 3.20 10.20
CA VAL A 21 -5.84 2.32 9.49
C VAL A 21 -5.85 2.69 8.01
N ILE A 22 -5.96 1.68 7.13
CA ILE A 22 -6.09 1.88 5.69
C ILE A 22 -7.56 1.83 5.31
N GLN A 23 -8.14 2.99 4.97
CA GLN A 23 -9.46 3.08 4.38
C GLN A 23 -9.37 2.87 2.87
N LYS A 24 -10.22 2.00 2.31
CA LYS A 24 -10.17 1.58 0.90
C LYS A 24 -11.50 1.84 0.24
N PHE A 25 -11.49 2.48 -0.92
CA PHE A 25 -12.69 2.67 -1.73
C PHE A 25 -12.37 2.64 -3.22
N PRO A 26 -13.32 2.19 -4.06
CA PRO A 26 -13.13 2.18 -5.50
C PRO A 26 -13.10 3.62 -6.05
N LEU A 27 -12.19 3.87 -6.99
CA LEU A 27 -12.10 5.11 -7.74
C LEU A 27 -12.96 5.02 -8.99
N ARG A 28 -14.01 5.84 -9.04
CA ARG A 28 -14.83 6.03 -10.25
C ARG A 28 -14.20 7.14 -11.08
N LEU A 29 -13.29 6.76 -11.97
CA LEU A 29 -12.55 7.68 -12.82
C LEU A 29 -13.25 7.90 -14.15
N THR A 30 -13.20 9.12 -14.68
CA THR A 30 -13.55 9.41 -16.08
C THR A 30 -12.53 8.79 -17.04
N GLY A 31 -12.82 8.78 -18.34
CA GLY A 31 -11.88 8.27 -19.35
C GLY A 31 -10.54 9.00 -19.35
N GLU A 32 -10.55 10.32 -19.14
CA GLU A 32 -9.34 11.15 -19.05
C GLU A 32 -8.54 10.87 -17.77
N GLU A 33 -9.22 10.83 -16.63
CA GLU A 33 -8.60 10.52 -15.34
C GLU A 33 -7.99 9.11 -15.34
N ARG A 34 -8.64 8.15 -16.00
CA ARG A 34 -8.11 6.80 -16.16
C ARG A 34 -6.81 6.81 -16.96
N ARG A 35 -6.75 7.50 -18.10
CA ARG A 35 -5.53 7.65 -18.90
C ARG A 35 -4.42 8.33 -18.10
N LEU A 36 -4.74 9.38 -17.33
CA LEU A 36 -3.80 10.04 -16.44
C LEU A 36 -3.22 9.05 -15.42
N VAL A 37 -4.07 8.28 -14.73
CA VAL A 37 -3.64 7.28 -13.75
C VAL A 37 -2.81 6.17 -14.39
N ASP A 38 -3.19 5.68 -15.58
CA ASP A 38 -2.41 4.69 -16.31
C ASP A 38 -1.00 5.21 -16.62
N THR A 39 -0.89 6.44 -17.13
CA THR A 39 0.41 7.09 -17.41
C THR A 39 1.26 7.24 -16.15
N LEU A 40 0.68 7.72 -15.05
CA LEU A 40 1.39 7.86 -13.78
C LEU A 40 1.89 6.51 -13.24
N ARG A 41 1.11 5.44 -13.43
CA ARG A 41 1.47 4.10 -12.97
C ARG A 41 2.54 3.45 -13.83
N MET A 42 2.53 3.71 -15.14
CA MET A 42 3.63 3.28 -16.03
C MET A 42 4.91 4.02 -15.67
N GLU A 43 4.84 5.33 -15.45
CA GLU A 43 6.01 6.12 -15.05
C GLU A 43 6.55 5.71 -13.67
N ALA A 44 5.67 5.40 -12.72
CA ALA A 44 6.06 4.82 -11.43
C ALA A 44 6.73 3.45 -11.59
N ALA A 45 6.34 2.67 -12.60
CA ALA A 45 6.96 1.40 -12.92
C ALA A 45 8.34 1.58 -13.56
N ASN A 46 8.50 2.59 -14.43
CA ASN A 46 9.79 2.96 -15.01
C ASN A 46 10.79 3.32 -13.91
N LEU A 47 10.44 4.23 -12.99
CA LEU A 47 11.29 4.56 -11.85
C LEU A 47 11.64 3.33 -11.00
N TRP A 48 10.68 2.43 -10.77
CA TRP A 48 10.97 1.18 -10.05
C TRP A 48 11.98 0.32 -10.80
N ASN A 49 11.83 0.16 -12.12
CA ASN A 49 12.74 -0.62 -12.94
C ASN A 49 14.13 0.04 -13.01
N ASP A 50 14.22 1.36 -13.13
CA ASP A 50 15.49 2.08 -13.08
C ASP A 50 16.20 1.89 -11.73
N CYS A 51 15.45 1.90 -10.63
CA CYS A 51 16.00 1.57 -9.31
C CYS A 51 16.51 0.13 -9.23
N LEU A 52 15.85 -0.83 -9.90
CA LEU A 52 16.31 -2.21 -10.01
C LEU A 52 17.61 -2.28 -10.82
N ASP A 53 17.65 -1.63 -11.97
CA ASP A 53 18.79 -1.67 -12.89
C ASP A 53 20.03 -1.08 -12.25
N LEU A 54 19.91 0.12 -11.66
CA LEU A 54 20.99 0.75 -10.91
C LEU A 54 21.46 -0.15 -9.76
N HIS A 55 20.52 -0.81 -9.07
CA HIS A 55 20.87 -1.69 -7.96
C HIS A 55 21.66 -2.92 -8.44
N TRP A 56 21.18 -3.61 -9.47
CA TRP A 56 21.83 -4.82 -9.98
C TRP A 56 23.15 -4.50 -10.68
N TRP A 57 23.21 -3.42 -11.45
CA TRP A 57 24.44 -2.97 -12.09
C TRP A 57 25.54 -2.66 -11.08
N LEU A 58 25.26 -1.87 -10.03
CA LEU A 58 26.25 -1.56 -8.99
C LEU A 58 26.67 -2.78 -8.17
N TYR A 59 25.73 -3.69 -7.91
CA TYR A 59 26.05 -4.90 -7.18
C TYR A 59 26.87 -5.88 -8.04
N ASP A 60 26.58 -5.97 -9.33
CA ASP A 60 27.32 -6.84 -10.24
C ASP A 60 28.76 -6.34 -10.41
N ALA A 61 28.93 -5.05 -10.74
CA ALA A 61 30.22 -4.44 -11.00
C ALA A 61 31.08 -4.21 -9.74
N TYR A 62 30.47 -3.76 -8.62
CA TYR A 62 31.23 -3.28 -7.46
C TYR A 62 30.88 -3.99 -6.14
N LYS A 63 29.86 -4.86 -6.12
CA LYS A 63 29.32 -5.49 -4.90
C LYS A 63 28.82 -4.46 -3.86
N VAL A 64 28.45 -3.26 -4.31
CA VAL A 64 27.95 -2.17 -3.48
C VAL A 64 26.43 -2.10 -3.51
N TRP A 65 25.84 -1.65 -2.40
CA TRP A 65 24.40 -1.39 -2.28
C TRP A 65 24.13 0.10 -2.25
N THR A 66 23.16 0.54 -3.05
CA THR A 66 22.72 1.94 -3.08
C THR A 66 21.75 2.27 -1.96
N SER A 67 22.03 3.38 -1.28
CA SER A 67 21.14 4.01 -0.32
C SER A 67 20.02 4.80 -1.01
N ALA A 68 18.93 5.07 -0.29
CA ALA A 68 17.90 5.97 -0.80
C ALA A 68 18.40 7.40 -0.99
N SER A 69 19.37 7.86 -0.19
CA SER A 69 19.95 9.20 -0.33
C SER A 69 20.66 9.36 -1.68
N GLU A 70 21.47 8.39 -2.08
CA GLU A 70 22.17 8.40 -3.36
C GLU A 70 21.16 8.36 -4.50
N LYS A 71 20.21 7.42 -4.48
CA LYS A 71 19.15 7.30 -5.50
C LYS A 71 18.33 8.58 -5.67
N LYS A 72 18.07 9.33 -4.59
CA LYS A 72 17.34 10.61 -4.65
C LYS A 72 18.11 11.72 -5.35
N GLN A 73 19.44 11.62 -5.47
CA GLN A 73 20.26 12.54 -6.26
C GLN A 73 20.08 12.27 -7.75
N TRP A 74 20.12 11.00 -8.14
CA TRP A 74 19.95 10.55 -9.53
C TRP A 74 18.50 10.67 -10.02
N TYR A 75 17.54 10.19 -9.22
CA TYR A 75 16.13 10.14 -9.60
C TYR A 75 15.33 11.22 -8.88
N ASN A 76 14.80 12.15 -9.66
CA ASN A 76 14.07 13.30 -9.14
C ASN A 76 13.01 13.78 -10.16
N ALA A 77 12.35 14.91 -9.87
CA ALA A 77 11.27 15.43 -10.71
C ALA A 77 11.73 15.92 -12.11
N THR A 78 13.05 16.01 -12.34
CA THR A 78 13.63 16.29 -13.67
C THR A 78 13.80 15.01 -14.48
N THR A 79 14.07 13.86 -13.83
CA THR A 79 14.25 12.58 -14.54
C THR A 79 12.94 11.84 -14.77
N HIS A 80 11.99 11.95 -13.83
CA HIS A 80 10.69 11.29 -13.92
C HIS A 80 9.53 12.26 -13.86
N LYS A 81 8.50 11.98 -14.66
CA LYS A 81 7.26 12.77 -14.72
C LYS A 81 6.31 12.43 -13.57
N LEU A 82 6.83 12.50 -12.35
CA LEU A 82 6.13 12.19 -11.10
C LEU A 82 6.35 13.29 -10.07
N HIS A 83 5.43 13.35 -9.10
CA HIS A 83 5.62 14.21 -7.94
C HIS A 83 6.84 13.76 -7.13
N SER A 84 7.63 14.71 -6.62
CA SER A 84 8.86 14.43 -5.85
C SER A 84 8.61 13.47 -4.66
N GLN A 85 7.47 13.62 -3.99
CA GLN A 85 7.08 12.74 -2.88
C GLN A 85 6.76 11.30 -3.33
N THR A 86 6.22 11.11 -4.54
CA THR A 86 5.98 9.79 -5.13
C THR A 86 7.30 9.12 -5.46
N ILE A 87 8.22 9.86 -6.09
CA ILE A 87 9.58 9.40 -6.41
C ILE A 87 10.29 8.93 -5.14
N GLN A 88 10.32 9.79 -4.11
CA GLN A 88 10.90 9.44 -2.82
C GLN A 88 10.26 8.20 -2.19
N SER A 89 8.94 8.05 -2.30
CA SER A 89 8.24 6.88 -1.76
C SER A 89 8.64 5.57 -2.46
N ILE A 90 8.86 5.60 -3.79
CA ILE A 90 9.27 4.43 -4.57
C ILE A 90 10.71 4.05 -4.25
N ILE A 91 11.61 5.04 -4.16
CA ILE A 91 13.01 4.82 -3.78
C ILE A 91 13.11 4.24 -2.36
N GLU A 92 12.38 4.81 -1.40
CA GLU A 92 12.32 4.33 -0.01
C GLU A 92 11.76 2.90 0.05
N LEU A 93 10.71 2.59 -0.71
CA LEU A 93 10.15 1.23 -0.79
C LEU A 93 11.16 0.23 -1.37
N HIS A 94 11.91 0.62 -2.40
CA HIS A 94 12.95 -0.22 -2.98
C HIS A 94 14.04 -0.52 -1.93
N GLU A 95 14.55 0.50 -1.25
CA GLU A 95 15.57 0.34 -0.21
C GLU A 95 15.06 -0.53 0.95
N GLU A 96 13.85 -0.28 1.44
CA GLU A 96 13.21 -1.09 2.49
C GLU A 96 13.09 -2.55 2.09
N THR A 97 12.71 -2.81 0.83
CA THR A 97 12.58 -4.18 0.31
C THR A 97 13.93 -4.90 0.26
N CYS A 98 14.99 -4.21 -0.20
CA CYS A 98 16.34 -4.76 -0.19
C CYS A 98 16.83 -5.02 1.24
N LYS A 99 16.65 -4.07 2.15
CA LYS A 99 17.05 -4.19 3.55
C LYS A 99 16.35 -5.37 4.24
N ARG A 100 15.03 -5.47 4.11
CA ARG A 100 14.24 -6.58 4.65
C ARG A 100 14.70 -7.93 4.09
N THR A 101 14.95 -8.00 2.79
CA THR A 101 15.44 -9.24 2.17
C THR A 101 16.80 -9.65 2.74
N ARG A 102 17.70 -8.69 2.94
CA ARG A 102 19.01 -8.94 3.56
C ARG A 102 18.87 -9.47 4.98
N GLU A 103 18.03 -8.83 5.79
CA GLU A 103 17.75 -9.24 7.18
C GLU A 103 17.14 -10.64 7.28
N LEU A 104 16.27 -11.02 6.35
CA LEU A 104 15.71 -12.37 6.28
C LEU A 104 16.77 -13.40 5.87
N ARG A 105 17.58 -13.09 4.86
CA ARG A 105 18.66 -13.96 4.41
C ARG A 105 19.74 -14.16 5.47
N SER A 106 20.06 -13.13 6.27
CA SER A 106 20.99 -13.27 7.39
C SER A 106 20.45 -14.18 8.51
N LYS A 107 19.12 -14.33 8.60
CA LYS A 107 18.44 -15.26 9.52
C LYS A 107 18.29 -16.67 8.95
N GLY A 108 18.82 -16.95 7.76
CA GLY A 108 18.77 -18.27 7.12
C GLY A 108 17.68 -18.45 6.07
N GLU A 109 16.78 -17.47 5.88
CA GLU A 109 15.65 -17.53 4.93
C GLU A 109 16.12 -17.26 3.49
N LYS A 110 16.95 -18.17 2.94
CA LYS A 110 17.60 -18.00 1.63
C LYS A 110 16.64 -17.99 0.44
N GLN A 111 15.42 -18.49 0.61
CA GLN A 111 14.36 -18.48 -0.41
C GLN A 111 13.84 -17.06 -0.70
N TRP A 112 14.05 -16.10 0.21
CA TRP A 112 13.65 -14.71 -0.01
C TRP A 112 14.55 -14.04 -1.06
N ARG A 113 13.95 -13.63 -2.17
CA ARG A 113 14.66 -13.01 -3.31
C ARG A 113 14.65 -11.50 -3.20
N TYR A 114 15.78 -10.89 -3.57
CA TYR A 114 15.86 -9.43 -3.76
C TYR A 114 14.92 -8.99 -4.90
N PRO A 115 14.48 -7.73 -4.94
CA PRO A 115 13.71 -7.20 -6.07
C PRO A 115 14.40 -7.52 -7.42
N TRP A 116 13.72 -8.25 -8.31
CA TRP A 116 14.30 -8.70 -9.58
C TRP A 116 13.34 -8.57 -10.77
N LYS A 117 12.04 -8.39 -10.51
CA LYS A 117 11.01 -8.45 -11.55
C LYS A 117 10.63 -7.05 -12.01
N TYR A 118 10.79 -6.82 -13.31
CA TYR A 118 10.31 -5.61 -13.97
C TYR A 118 8.80 -5.50 -13.94
N LYS A 119 8.33 -4.26 -13.93
CA LYS A 119 6.91 -3.94 -13.81
C LYS A 119 6.50 -3.04 -14.96
N LYS A 120 5.35 -3.34 -15.56
CA LYS A 120 4.67 -2.45 -16.52
C LYS A 120 3.85 -1.38 -15.81
N PHE A 121 3.31 -1.70 -14.63
CA PHE A 121 2.55 -0.78 -13.82
C PHE A 121 2.97 -0.91 -12.36
N PHE A 122 3.08 0.22 -11.68
CA PHE A 122 3.33 0.30 -10.24
C PHE A 122 2.20 1.06 -9.53
N SER A 123 2.19 1.03 -8.20
CA SER A 123 1.26 1.84 -7.42
C SER A 123 1.80 3.27 -7.29
N VAL A 124 0.89 4.24 -7.17
CA VAL A 124 1.25 5.66 -7.05
C VAL A 124 0.91 6.11 -5.64
N LYS A 125 1.94 6.32 -4.82
CA LYS A 125 1.80 6.75 -3.42
C LYS A 125 1.99 8.25 -3.28
N TYR A 126 1.02 8.90 -2.63
CA TYR A 126 1.02 10.31 -2.26
C TYR A 126 1.28 10.45 -0.76
N LYS A 127 2.40 11.06 -0.38
CA LYS A 127 2.64 11.51 1.01
C LYS A 127 1.73 12.70 1.33
N LYS A 128 1.47 12.98 2.61
CA LYS A 128 0.59 14.09 3.06
C LYS A 128 0.84 15.41 2.34
N ALA A 129 2.10 15.78 2.11
CA ALA A 129 2.47 17.03 1.44
C ALA A 129 1.94 17.15 -0.01
N ALA A 130 1.68 16.03 -0.68
CA ALA A 130 1.12 15.99 -2.03
C ALA A 130 -0.42 16.02 -2.05
N ILE A 131 -1.08 16.01 -0.88
CA ILE A 131 -2.55 15.94 -0.75
C ILE A 131 -3.04 17.28 -0.18
N LYS A 132 -3.91 17.96 -0.93
CA LYS A 132 -4.54 19.21 -0.50
C LYS A 132 -6.06 19.04 -0.44
N LEU A 133 -6.68 19.72 0.51
CA LEU A 133 -8.14 19.88 0.56
C LEU A 133 -8.50 21.21 -0.12
N THR A 134 -9.42 21.18 -1.07
CA THR A 134 -9.95 22.38 -1.73
C THR A 134 -11.47 22.26 -1.77
N GLY A 135 -12.15 23.01 -0.89
CA GLY A 135 -13.58 22.80 -0.62
C GLY A 135 -13.83 21.37 -0.12
N LYS A 136 -14.77 20.65 -0.76
CA LYS A 136 -15.10 19.23 -0.47
C LYS A 136 -14.36 18.23 -1.38
N LYS A 137 -13.23 18.61 -1.96
CA LYS A 137 -12.45 17.78 -2.90
C LYS A 137 -11.02 17.59 -2.41
N LEU A 138 -10.54 16.36 -2.48
CA LEU A 138 -9.13 16.00 -2.27
C LEU A 138 -8.39 16.13 -3.59
N ARG A 139 -7.35 16.98 -3.60
CA ARG A 139 -6.47 17.22 -4.75
C ARG A 139 -5.12 16.54 -4.50
N PHE A 140 -4.75 15.62 -5.36
CA PHE A 140 -3.45 14.93 -5.37
C PHE A 140 -2.54 15.56 -6.41
N SER A 141 -1.39 16.06 -5.95
CA SER A 141 -0.37 16.68 -6.81
C SER A 141 0.46 15.62 -7.53
N ASN A 142 0.55 15.72 -8.85
CA ASN A 142 1.31 14.80 -9.70
C ASN A 142 2.67 15.36 -10.16
N GLY A 143 3.05 16.56 -9.72
CA GLY A 143 4.28 17.23 -10.12
C GLY A 143 4.02 18.53 -10.89
N LYS A 144 5.11 19.23 -11.27
CA LYS A 144 5.02 20.43 -12.11
C LYS A 144 4.51 20.01 -13.50
N GLN A 145 3.61 20.79 -14.09
CA GLN A 145 3.03 20.55 -15.44
C GLN A 145 2.15 19.29 -15.59
N GLN A 146 1.91 18.52 -14.52
CA GLN A 146 1.00 17.37 -14.55
C GLN A 146 -0.35 17.74 -13.93
N SER A 147 -1.43 17.34 -14.61
CA SER A 147 -2.79 17.53 -14.10
C SER A 147 -2.94 16.82 -12.75
N PRO A 148 -3.47 17.49 -11.72
CA PRO A 148 -3.72 16.83 -10.45
C PRO A 148 -4.85 15.81 -10.59
N LEU A 149 -4.82 14.74 -9.81
CA LEU A 149 -6.00 13.90 -9.63
C LEU A 149 -6.90 14.54 -8.58
N VAL A 150 -8.18 14.73 -8.87
CA VAL A 150 -9.13 15.34 -7.95
C VAL A 150 -10.26 14.36 -7.68
N ILE A 151 -10.54 14.08 -6.42
CA ILE A 151 -11.65 13.21 -6.02
C ILE A 151 -12.52 13.90 -4.97
N PRO A 152 -13.83 13.58 -4.89
CA PRO A 152 -14.66 14.01 -3.78
C PRO A 152 -14.08 13.49 -2.45
N GLN A 153 -14.05 14.34 -1.42
CA GLN A 153 -13.64 13.91 -0.09
C GLN A 153 -14.64 12.87 0.44
N PRO A 154 -14.19 11.67 0.86
CA PRO A 154 -15.07 10.70 1.50
C PRO A 154 -15.68 11.27 2.79
N LYS A 155 -17.01 11.21 2.94
CA LYS A 155 -17.74 11.80 4.07
C LYS A 155 -17.26 11.34 5.45
N HIS A 156 -16.76 10.10 5.55
CA HIS A 156 -16.32 9.47 6.79
C HIS A 156 -14.82 9.64 7.06
N ILE A 157 -14.10 10.41 6.24
CA ILE A 157 -12.66 10.64 6.39
C ILE A 157 -12.40 12.12 6.58
N ASP A 158 -11.97 12.49 7.78
CA ASP A 158 -11.45 13.82 8.06
C ASP A 158 -10.07 13.98 7.40
N PHE A 159 -9.91 15.08 6.64
CA PHE A 159 -8.65 15.41 5.98
C PHE A 159 -7.48 15.49 6.95
N HIS A 160 -7.67 16.00 8.18
CA HIS A 160 -6.56 16.16 9.13
C HIS A 160 -5.97 14.83 9.60
N THR A 161 -6.77 13.76 9.59
CA THR A 161 -6.33 12.40 9.94
C THR A 161 -5.51 11.73 8.84
N ILE A 162 -5.62 12.17 7.58
CA ILE A 162 -4.94 11.55 6.44
C ILE A 162 -3.42 11.74 6.55
N LYS A 163 -2.66 10.64 6.45
CA LYS A 163 -1.19 10.61 6.43
C LYS A 163 -0.61 10.35 5.04
N SER A 164 -1.26 9.49 4.26
CA SER A 164 -0.87 9.20 2.88
C SER A 164 -2.05 8.62 2.11
N ALA A 165 -1.93 8.60 0.80
CA ALA A 165 -2.85 7.90 -0.08
C ALA A 165 -2.08 7.10 -1.12
N GLU A 166 -2.68 6.06 -1.68
CA GLU A 166 -2.07 5.23 -2.71
C GLU A 166 -3.13 4.77 -3.72
N ILE A 167 -2.82 4.92 -5.00
CA ILE A 167 -3.63 4.38 -6.08
C ILE A 167 -3.17 2.96 -6.36
N VAL A 168 -4.10 2.01 -6.28
CA VAL A 168 -3.86 0.58 -6.46
C VAL A 168 -4.82 0.00 -7.49
N TRP A 169 -4.31 -0.85 -8.37
CA TRP A 169 -5.14 -1.67 -9.25
C TRP A 169 -5.53 -2.96 -8.53
N HIS A 170 -6.82 -3.15 -8.28
CA HIS A 170 -7.32 -4.31 -7.56
C HIS A 170 -8.72 -4.72 -8.06
N LYS A 171 -8.91 -6.02 -8.32
CA LYS A 171 -10.19 -6.59 -8.81
C LYS A 171 -10.75 -5.86 -10.04
N ASN A 172 -9.90 -5.71 -11.06
CA ASN A 172 -10.24 -5.11 -12.36
C ASN A 172 -10.72 -3.64 -12.32
N GLN A 173 -10.38 -2.90 -11.26
CA GLN A 173 -10.70 -1.49 -11.14
C GLN A 173 -9.64 -0.76 -10.29
N TYR A 174 -9.69 0.57 -10.34
CA TYR A 174 -8.86 1.43 -9.51
C TYR A 174 -9.42 1.57 -8.11
N TRP A 175 -8.54 1.49 -7.11
CA TRP A 175 -8.83 1.72 -5.71
C TRP A 175 -7.94 2.82 -5.16
N MET A 176 -8.51 3.62 -4.27
CA MET A 176 -7.76 4.52 -3.41
C MET A 176 -7.61 3.88 -2.04
N HIS A 177 -6.37 3.75 -1.58
CA HIS A 177 -6.05 3.37 -0.22
C HIS A 177 -5.58 4.62 0.52
N ILE A 178 -6.33 5.08 1.52
CA ILE A 178 -5.97 6.24 2.35
C ILE A 178 -5.54 5.74 3.73
N ALA A 179 -4.32 6.06 4.12
CA ALA A 179 -3.83 5.85 5.48
C ALA A 179 -4.32 6.99 6.36
N VAL A 180 -5.16 6.66 7.34
CA VAL A 180 -5.74 7.60 8.31
C VAL A 180 -5.26 7.26 9.71
N GLU A 181 -4.93 8.28 10.49
CA GLU A 181 -4.66 8.14 11.92
C GLU A 181 -6.00 8.15 12.68
N VAL A 182 -6.28 7.06 13.40
CA VAL A 182 -7.44 6.92 14.27
C VAL A 182 -7.00 6.89 15.72
N PRO A 183 -7.78 7.45 16.68
CA PRO A 183 -7.44 7.36 18.09
C PRO A 183 -7.20 5.90 18.49
N LYS A 184 -6.17 5.64 19.30
CA LYS A 184 -5.92 4.30 19.83
C LYS A 184 -7.18 3.81 20.54
N GLN A 185 -7.59 2.59 20.23
CA GLN A 185 -8.66 1.97 21.00
C GLN A 185 -8.21 1.85 22.46
N LYS A 186 -9.06 2.31 23.37
CA LYS A 186 -8.81 2.14 24.81
C LYS A 186 -8.73 0.63 25.08
N GLN A 187 -7.55 0.15 25.43
CA GLN A 187 -7.44 -1.20 25.96
C GLN A 187 -8.14 -1.21 27.32
N VAL A 188 -9.21 -1.98 27.42
CA VAL A 188 -9.90 -2.19 28.69
C VAL A 188 -9.00 -3.10 29.52
N GLN A 189 -8.35 -2.55 30.54
CA GLN A 189 -7.59 -3.34 31.50
C GLN A 189 -8.55 -3.83 32.59
N GLY A 190 -8.64 -5.14 32.79
CA GLY A 190 -9.45 -5.75 33.83
C GLY A 190 -9.26 -7.26 33.88
N LYS A 191 -9.63 -7.88 35.01
CA LYS A 191 -9.58 -9.35 35.21
C LYS A 191 -10.79 -10.10 34.62
N LYS A 192 -11.65 -9.40 33.86
CA LYS A 192 -12.85 -10.00 33.27
C LYS A 192 -12.47 -10.62 31.94
N GLU A 193 -12.69 -11.92 31.83
CA GLU A 193 -12.45 -12.68 30.62
C GLU A 193 -13.76 -12.92 29.88
N ALA A 194 -13.67 -13.02 28.56
CA ALA A 194 -14.78 -13.45 27.72
C ALA A 194 -14.25 -14.47 26.71
N GLY A 195 -14.96 -15.60 26.57
CA GLY A 195 -14.75 -16.54 25.50
C GLY A 195 -15.33 -16.00 24.20
N CYS A 196 -14.63 -16.20 23.08
CA CYS A 196 -15.09 -15.88 21.74
C CYS A 196 -14.99 -17.13 20.88
N ASP A 197 -16.13 -17.59 20.35
CA ASP A 197 -16.19 -18.66 19.37
C ASP A 197 -16.61 -18.13 18.00
N LEU A 198 -15.89 -18.53 16.95
CA LEU A 198 -16.13 -18.11 15.58
C LEU A 198 -16.94 -19.20 14.86
N GLY A 199 -18.16 -18.86 14.45
CA GLY A 199 -19.08 -19.83 13.87
C GLY A 199 -19.21 -19.77 12.34
N LEU A 200 -19.82 -20.82 11.78
CA LEU A 200 -20.26 -20.86 10.37
C LEU A 200 -21.58 -20.11 10.16
N ILE A 201 -22.48 -20.16 11.15
CA ILE A 201 -23.81 -19.52 11.10
C ILE A 201 -23.74 -18.10 11.65
N HIS A 202 -23.17 -17.93 12.85
CA HIS A 202 -22.92 -16.63 13.47
C HIS A 202 -21.46 -16.26 13.25
N ALA A 203 -21.18 -14.99 12.96
CA ALA A 203 -19.81 -14.55 12.68
C ALA A 203 -18.91 -14.70 13.91
N ALA A 204 -19.45 -14.40 15.08
CA ALA A 204 -18.83 -14.64 16.38
C ALA A 204 -19.90 -14.73 17.47
N VAL A 205 -19.64 -15.53 18.49
CA VAL A 205 -20.40 -15.55 19.75
C VAL A 205 -19.43 -15.25 20.88
N LEU A 206 -19.75 -14.24 21.69
CA LEU A 206 -18.96 -13.85 22.85
C LEU A 206 -19.75 -14.11 24.11
N SER A 207 -19.10 -14.65 25.14
CA SER A 207 -19.71 -14.82 26.45
C SER A 207 -18.71 -14.62 27.59
N ASN A 208 -19.17 -14.00 28.67
CA ASN A 208 -18.45 -13.95 29.95
C ASN A 208 -19.13 -14.81 31.03
N GLY A 209 -19.97 -15.78 30.63
CA GLY A 209 -20.76 -16.64 31.52
C GLY A 209 -22.04 -16.01 32.09
N LYS A 210 -22.25 -14.69 31.93
CA LYS A 210 -23.47 -13.98 32.38
C LYS A 210 -24.19 -13.26 31.25
N ILE A 211 -23.41 -12.63 30.36
CA ILE A 211 -23.88 -11.87 29.20
C ILE A 211 -23.36 -12.59 27.97
N HIS A 212 -24.24 -12.73 26.97
CA HIS A 212 -23.95 -13.36 25.71
C HIS A 212 -24.22 -12.37 24.58
N LEU A 213 -23.24 -12.17 23.71
CA LEU A 213 -23.34 -11.33 22.52
C LEU A 213 -23.20 -12.21 21.28
N ILE A 214 -24.22 -12.20 20.43
CA ILE A 214 -24.22 -12.96 19.18
C ILE A 214 -24.06 -11.96 18.02
N VAL A 215 -22.95 -12.06 17.30
CA VAL A 215 -22.71 -11.26 16.09
C VAL A 215 -23.26 -12.02 14.88
N THR A 216 -24.42 -11.61 14.40
CA THR A 216 -25.03 -12.26 13.23
C THR A 216 -24.35 -11.81 11.93
N GLY A 217 -23.86 -12.75 11.13
CA GLY A 217 -23.25 -12.49 9.83
C GLY A 217 -24.17 -12.74 8.63
N ARG A 218 -25.49 -12.52 8.75
CA ARG A 218 -26.47 -12.93 7.71
C ARG A 218 -26.16 -12.33 6.33
N GLU A 219 -25.85 -11.04 6.26
CA GLU A 219 -25.47 -10.38 5.00
C GLU A 219 -24.16 -10.96 4.45
N LEU A 220 -23.14 -11.10 5.30
CA LEU A 220 -21.85 -11.69 4.91
C LEU A 220 -22.02 -13.12 4.36
N ARG A 221 -22.86 -13.94 4.99
CA ARG A 221 -23.21 -15.29 4.51
C ARG A 221 -23.93 -15.23 3.17
N SER A 222 -24.85 -14.29 2.98
CA SER A 222 -25.51 -14.10 1.68
C SER A 222 -24.49 -13.79 0.58
N LEU A 223 -23.56 -12.86 0.85
CA LEU A 223 -22.47 -12.49 -0.07
C LEU A 223 -21.51 -13.67 -0.34
N GLN A 224 -21.14 -14.44 0.70
CA GLN A 224 -20.30 -15.63 0.56
C GLN A 224 -20.99 -16.72 -0.27
N ARG A 225 -22.28 -16.99 -0.03
CA ARG A 225 -23.06 -17.93 -0.85
C ARG A 225 -23.10 -17.50 -2.31
N TYR A 226 -23.35 -16.21 -2.57
CA TYR A 226 -23.33 -15.67 -3.94
C TYR A 226 -21.95 -15.85 -4.59
N ARG A 227 -20.87 -15.49 -3.89
CA ARG A 227 -19.49 -15.69 -4.36
C ARG A 227 -19.23 -17.16 -4.69
N ASN A 228 -19.60 -18.09 -3.81
CA ASN A 228 -19.37 -19.53 -4.01
C ASN A 228 -20.15 -20.05 -5.21
N LYS A 229 -21.38 -19.58 -5.42
CA LYS A 229 -22.18 -19.90 -6.62
C LYS A 229 -21.48 -19.43 -7.89
N ARG A 230 -21.00 -18.19 -7.93
CA ARG A 230 -20.25 -17.65 -9.08
C ARG A 230 -18.92 -18.36 -9.31
N LEU A 231 -18.18 -18.68 -8.25
CA LEU A 231 -16.94 -19.45 -8.36
C LEU A 231 -17.20 -20.86 -8.93
N LYS A 232 -18.28 -21.53 -8.50
CA LYS A 232 -18.68 -22.83 -9.05
C LYS A 232 -19.02 -22.74 -10.54
N GLU A 233 -19.72 -21.69 -10.96
CA GLU A 233 -19.99 -21.42 -12.38
C GLU A 233 -18.69 -21.26 -13.17
N PHE A 234 -17.76 -20.44 -12.70
CA PHE A 234 -16.45 -20.27 -13.36
C PHE A 234 -15.63 -21.55 -13.39
N GLN A 235 -15.56 -22.30 -12.28
CA GLN A 235 -14.86 -23.58 -12.22
C GLN A 235 -15.44 -24.59 -13.21
N LYS A 236 -16.77 -24.66 -13.36
CA LYS A 236 -17.42 -25.54 -14.34
C LYS A 236 -17.03 -25.16 -15.77
N LEU A 237 -16.99 -23.87 -16.09
CA LEU A 237 -16.54 -23.40 -17.41
C LEU A 237 -15.06 -23.73 -17.66
N ILE A 238 -14.19 -23.47 -16.69
CA ILE A 238 -12.74 -23.74 -16.78
C ILE A 238 -12.47 -25.25 -16.91
N SER A 239 -13.18 -26.10 -16.17
CA SER A 239 -13.00 -27.56 -16.21
C SER A 239 -13.25 -28.19 -17.59
N ARG A 240 -13.98 -27.49 -18.46
CA ARG A 240 -14.27 -27.92 -19.84
C ARG A 240 -13.24 -27.43 -20.85
N LYS A 241 -12.25 -26.64 -20.41
CA LYS A 241 -11.20 -26.08 -21.27
C LYS A 241 -9.90 -26.83 -21.05
N LYS A 242 -9.07 -26.90 -22.09
CA LYS A 242 -7.71 -27.44 -21.99
C LYS A 242 -6.77 -26.30 -21.57
N PRO A 243 -5.74 -26.54 -20.75
CA PRO A 243 -4.72 -25.55 -20.47
C PRO A 243 -4.14 -25.00 -21.79
N GLY A 244 -4.19 -23.67 -21.98
CA GLY A 244 -3.69 -23.01 -23.20
C GLY A 244 -4.68 -22.87 -24.35
N SER A 245 -5.91 -23.40 -24.26
CA SER A 245 -6.97 -23.09 -25.22
C SER A 245 -7.65 -21.77 -24.84
N ASN A 246 -7.59 -20.76 -25.71
CA ASN A 246 -8.31 -19.48 -25.55
C ASN A 246 -9.83 -19.68 -25.48
#